data_AF-A0A7W0N183-F1
#
_entry.id   AF-A0A7W0N183-F1
#
_cell.length_a   1.000
_cell.length_b   1.000
_cell.length_c   1.000
_cell.angle_alpha   90.00
_cell.angle_beta   90.00
_cell.angle_gamma   90.00
#
_symmetry.space_group_name_H-M   'P 1'
#
loop_
_entity.id
_entity.type
_entity.pdbx_description
1 polymer ?
#
loop_
_entity_poly.entity_id
_entity_poly.type
_entity_poly.pdbx_seq_one_letter_code
_entity_poly.pdbx_strand_id
1 'polypeptide(L)'
;MRLTDQSTGLIRQGRYAEALPLAQRALAGLAGSGQEYEAYANYNVGKSLLGISRCADALPYFDRSERLQGSRSEITRDRAAARACA
;
A
#
# COMPACT_ATOMS: atom_id res chain seq x y z
N MET A 1 2.95 -8.44 -10.95
CA MET A 1 4.32 -7.98 -10.60
C MET A 1 4.60 -6.60 -11.21
N ARG A 2 4.70 -6.44 -12.55
CA ARG A 2 4.95 -5.14 -13.21
C ARG A 2 4.15 -3.93 -12.66
N LEU A 3 2.84 -4.11 -12.41
CA LEU A 3 1.99 -3.02 -11.88
C LEU A 3 2.40 -2.61 -10.45
N THR A 4 2.79 -3.57 -9.61
CA THR A 4 3.30 -3.31 -8.27
C THR A 4 4.60 -2.51 -8.36
N ASP A 5 5.54 -2.91 -9.22
CA ASP A 5 6.82 -2.21 -9.40
C ASP A 5 6.64 -0.77 -9.92
N GLN A 6 5.73 -0.59 -10.89
CA GLN A 6 5.38 0.74 -11.41
C GLN A 6 4.77 1.63 -10.31
N SER A 7 3.84 1.11 -9.52
CA SER A 7 3.26 1.87 -8.41
C SER A 7 4.31 2.21 -7.34
N THR A 8 5.24 1.31 -7.03
CA THR A 8 6.37 1.58 -6.13
C THR A 8 7.24 2.72 -6.67
N GLY A 9 7.53 2.72 -7.98
CA GLY A 9 8.29 3.79 -8.63
C GLY A 9 7.62 5.17 -8.48
N LEU A 10 6.30 5.23 -8.69
CA LEU A 10 5.52 6.46 -8.51
C LEU A 10 5.47 6.94 -7.05
N ILE A 11 5.31 6.02 -6.10
CA ILE A 11 5.37 6.32 -4.65
C ILE A 11 6.71 6.95 -4.29
N ARG A 12 7.83 6.41 -4.79
CA ARG A 12 9.18 6.96 -4.54
C ARG A 12 9.37 8.37 -5.11
N GLN A 13 8.60 8.73 -6.14
CA GLN A 13 8.58 10.07 -6.73
C GLN A 13 7.59 11.02 -6.01
N GLY A 14 6.88 10.55 -4.97
CA GLY A 14 5.81 11.32 -4.31
C GLY A 14 4.52 11.43 -5.13
N ARG A 15 4.41 10.70 -6.25
CA ARG A 15 3.27 10.74 -7.18
C ARG A 15 2.16 9.77 -6.74
N TYR A 16 1.63 10.01 -5.54
CA TYR A 16 0.70 9.09 -4.88
C TYR A 16 -0.63 8.92 -5.62
N ALA A 17 -1.18 10.01 -6.17
CA ALA A 17 -2.43 9.96 -6.94
C ALA A 17 -2.31 9.08 -8.19
N GLU A 18 -1.16 9.07 -8.83
CA GLU A 18 -0.89 8.24 -10.01
C GLU A 18 -0.53 6.80 -9.64
N ALA A 19 0.10 6.60 -8.49
CA ALA A 19 0.42 5.28 -7.97
C ALA A 19 -0.83 4.47 -7.60
N LEU A 20 -1.83 5.13 -7.00
CA LEU A 20 -3.03 4.49 -6.47
C LEU A 20 -3.76 3.57 -7.48
N PRO A 21 -4.13 4.03 -8.70
CA PRO A 21 -4.83 3.16 -9.65
C PRO A 21 -3.98 1.98 -10.11
N LEU A 22 -2.65 2.12 -10.21
CA LEU A 22 -1.76 1.00 -10.55
C LEU A 22 -1.67 -0.01 -9.41
N ALA A 23 -1.56 0.46 -8.17
CA ALA A 23 -1.53 -0.38 -6.98
C ALA A 23 -2.85 -1.15 -6.80
N GLN A 24 -3.99 -0.50 -7.02
CA GLN A 24 -5.31 -1.14 -6.96
C GLN A 24 -5.49 -2.22 -8.04
N ARG A 25 -5.07 -1.94 -9.28
CA ARG A 25 -5.08 -2.94 -10.36
C ARG A 25 -4.13 -4.11 -10.09
N ALA A 26 -2.97 -3.85 -9.49
CA ALA A 26 -2.08 -4.91 -9.05
C ALA A 26 -2.75 -5.79 -7.99
N LEU A 27 -3.35 -5.16 -6.97
CA LEU A 27 -4.02 -5.86 -5.88
C LEU A 27 -5.20 -6.69 -6.37
N ALA A 28 -6.00 -6.19 -7.32
CA ALA A 28 -7.13 -6.94 -7.88
C ALA A 28 -6.71 -8.31 -8.47
N GLY A 29 -5.52 -8.41 -9.05
CA GLY A 29 -4.98 -9.67 -9.59
C GLY A 29 -4.23 -10.54 -8.57
N LEU A 30 -4.04 -10.06 -7.34
CA LEU A 30 -3.23 -10.72 -6.30
C LEU A 30 -4.01 -10.99 -5.01
N ALA A 31 -5.17 -10.37 -4.83
CA ALA A 31 -5.96 -10.44 -3.61
C ALA A 31 -6.34 -11.90 -3.29
N GLY A 32 -6.05 -12.31 -2.05
CA GLY A 32 -6.32 -13.67 -1.58
C GLY A 32 -5.30 -14.73 -2.01
N SER A 33 -4.26 -14.37 -2.75
CA SER A 33 -3.21 -15.32 -3.16
C SER A 33 -2.27 -15.74 -2.02
N GLY A 34 -2.13 -14.90 -0.98
CA GLY A 34 -1.16 -15.10 0.10
C GLY A 34 0.30 -14.81 -0.30
N GLN A 35 0.53 -14.44 -1.57
CA GLN A 35 1.88 -14.26 -2.11
C GLN A 35 2.50 -12.95 -1.63
N GLU A 36 3.84 -12.91 -1.62
CA GLU A 36 4.61 -11.73 -1.23
C GLU A 36 4.19 -10.46 -2.01
N TYR A 37 3.90 -10.61 -3.31
CA TYR A 37 3.44 -9.49 -4.14
C TYR A 37 2.05 -8.98 -3.75
N GLU A 38 1.18 -9.79 -3.15
CA GLU A 38 -0.08 -9.30 -2.56
C GLU A 38 0.22 -8.36 -1.40
N ALA A 39 1.20 -8.69 -0.54
CA ALA A 39 1.62 -7.83 0.55
C ALA A 39 2.15 -6.48 0.04
N TYR A 40 2.98 -6.50 -1.01
CA TYR A 40 3.50 -5.30 -1.66
C TYR A 40 2.41 -4.47 -2.32
N ALA A 41 1.46 -5.09 -3.02
CA ALA A 41 0.33 -4.37 -3.62
C ALA A 41 -0.55 -3.71 -2.54
N ASN A 42 -0.84 -4.41 -1.45
CA ASN A 42 -1.55 -3.82 -0.29
C ASN A 42 -0.77 -2.63 0.28
N TYR A 43 0.52 -2.79 0.57
CA TYR A 43 1.34 -1.68 1.07
C TYR A 43 1.29 -0.46 0.14
N ASN A 44 1.40 -0.67 -1.17
CA ASN A 44 1.38 0.42 -2.15
C ASN A 44 0.02 1.13 -2.21
N VAL A 45 -1.10 0.41 -2.09
CA VAL A 45 -2.42 1.03 -1.98
C VAL A 45 -2.50 1.88 -0.72
N GLY A 46 -2.12 1.33 0.45
CA GLY A 46 -2.12 2.05 1.72
C GLY A 46 -1.23 3.30 1.68
N LYS A 47 -0.01 3.18 1.16
CA LYS A 47 0.93 4.31 1.05
C LYS A 47 0.43 5.40 0.11
N SER A 48 -0.19 5.01 -1.00
CA SER A 48 -0.77 5.96 -1.95
C SER A 48 -1.96 6.71 -1.34
N LEU A 49 -2.85 6.01 -0.64
CA LEU A 49 -3.99 6.62 0.07
C LEU A 49 -3.53 7.59 1.16
N LEU A 50 -2.55 7.19 1.97
CA LEU A 50 -1.93 8.07 2.97
C LEU A 50 -1.34 9.34 2.32
N GLY A 51 -0.63 9.19 1.20
CA GLY A 51 -0.01 10.31 0.49
C GLY A 51 -0.99 11.29 -0.17
N ILE A 52 -2.27 10.93 -0.30
CA ILE A 52 -3.35 11.82 -0.77
C ILE A 52 -4.35 12.15 0.35
N SER A 53 -3.93 12.04 1.61
CA SER A 53 -4.73 12.35 2.81
C SER A 53 -6.01 11.52 3.00
N ARG A 54 -6.12 10.36 2.34
CA ARG A 54 -7.19 9.37 2.57
C ARG A 54 -6.80 8.40 3.68
N CYS A 55 -6.62 8.94 4.87
CA CYS A 55 -5.92 8.29 5.98
C CYS A 55 -6.68 7.08 6.54
N ALA A 56 -7.99 7.20 6.78
CA ALA A 56 -8.82 6.08 7.25
C ALA A 56 -8.83 4.90 6.26
N ASP A 57 -8.88 5.20 4.95
CA ASP A 57 -8.90 4.19 3.90
C ASP A 57 -7.58 3.41 3.80
N ALA A 58 -6.46 3.99 4.24
CA ALA A 58 -5.13 3.38 4.15
C ALA A 58 -4.92 2.23 5.15
N LEU A 59 -5.54 2.33 6.33
CA LEU A 59 -5.35 1.41 7.47
C LEU A 59 -5.55 -0.07 7.13
N PRO A 60 -6.66 -0.51 6.50
CA PRO A 60 -6.88 -1.93 6.22
C PRO A 60 -5.81 -2.53 5.30
N TYR A 61 -5.23 -1.72 4.41
CA TYR A 61 -4.18 -2.16 3.50
C TYR A 61 -2.84 -2.34 4.22
N PHE A 62 -2.51 -1.48 5.18
CA PHE A 62 -1.33 -1.70 6.03
C PHE A 62 -1.49 -2.94 6.91
N ASP A 63 -2.69 -3.18 7.47
CA ASP A 63 -2.98 -4.37 8.27
C ASP A 63 -2.89 -5.66 7.43
N ARG A 64 -3.44 -5.66 6.21
CA ARG A 64 -3.33 -6.82 5.29
C ARG A 64 -1.89 -7.05 4.87
N SER A 65 -1.16 -5.99 4.53
CA SER A 65 0.24 -6.06 4.17
C SER A 65 1.08 -6.72 5.28
N GLU A 66 0.99 -6.23 6.52
CA GLU A 66 1.75 -6.79 7.65
C GLU A 66 1.37 -8.25 7.95
N ARG A 67 0.08 -8.61 7.87
CA ARG A 67 -0.31 -10.03 8.06
C ARG A 67 0.34 -10.98 7.06
N LEU A 68 0.61 -10.51 5.85
CA LEU A 68 1.18 -11.34 4.78
C LEU A 68 2.72 -11.39 4.82
N GLN A 69 3.38 -10.28 5.14
CA GLN A 69 4.85 -10.19 5.07
C GLN A 69 5.54 -10.02 6.43
N GLY A 70 4.78 -10.10 7.53
CA GLY A 70 5.26 -9.84 8.87
C GLY A 70 5.44 -8.35 9.18
N SER A 71 5.84 -8.07 10.41
CA SER A 71 6.08 -6.70 10.86
C SER A 71 7.28 -6.08 10.15
N ARG A 72 7.11 -4.84 9.68
CA ARG A 72 8.15 -4.04 9.07
C ARG A 72 8.05 -2.61 9.56
N SER A 73 9.20 -1.97 9.76
CA SER A 73 9.30 -0.61 10.32
C SER A 73 8.47 0.41 9.53
N GLU A 74 8.43 0.25 8.21
CA GLU A 74 7.73 1.12 7.28
C GLU A 74 6.22 0.99 7.42
N ILE A 75 5.72 -0.23 7.53
CA ILE A 75 4.29 -0.47 7.71
C ILE A 75 3.85 0.08 9.07
N THR A 76 4.64 -0.15 10.13
CA THR A 76 4.35 0.39 11.47
C THR A 76 4.29 1.91 11.46
N ARG A 77 5.29 2.56 10.87
CA ARG A 77 5.38 4.02 10.78
C ARG A 77 4.22 4.62 9.99
N ASP A 78 3.95 4.07 8.81
CA ASP A 78 2.94 4.62 7.91
C ASP A 78 1.52 4.37 8.42
N ARG A 79 1.27 3.25 9.10
CA ARG A 79 0.01 3.01 9.79
C ARG A 79 -0.19 3.95 10.98
N ALA A 80 0.87 4.22 11.75
CA ALA A 80 0.80 5.20 12.83
C ALA A 80 0.50 6.61 12.28
N ALA A 81 1.15 7.00 11.17
CA ALA A 81 0.85 8.26 10.49
C ALA A 81 -0.60 8.32 9.97
N ALA A 82 -1.09 7.23 9.38
CA ALA A 82 -2.49 7.14 8.94
C ALA A 82 -3.48 7.26 10.10
N ARG A 83 -3.20 6.66 11.27
CA ARG A 83 -4.03 6.80 12.47
C ARG A 83 -4.04 8.21 13.04
N ALA A 84 -2.92 8.94 12.95
CA ALA A 84 -2.82 10.30 13.44
C ALA A 84 -3.49 11.34 12.51
N CYS A 85 -3.73 10.97 11.26
CA CYS A 85 -4.34 11.83 10.23
C CYS A 85 -5.86 11.59 10.05
N ALA A 86 -6.39 10.48 10.56
CA ALA A 86 -7.82 10.16 10.52
C ALA A 86 -8.59 10.80 11.67
#